data_AF-A0A2E7LNP0-F1
#
_entry.id   AF-A0A2E7LNP0-F1
#
_cell.length_a   1.000
_cell.length_b   1.000
_cell.length_c   1.000
_cell.angle_alpha   90.00
_cell.angle_beta   90.00
_cell.angle_gamma   90.00
#
_symmetry.space_group_name_H-M   'P 1'
#
loop_
_entity.id
_entity.type
_entity.pdbx_description
1 polymer ?
#
loop_
_entity_poly.entity_id
_entity_poly.type
_entity_poly.pdbx_seq_one_letter_code
_entity_poly.pdbx_strand_id
1 'polypeptide(L)'
;MIHKPQYSLVETEIREIIKQNGPISFAHFMELALYHPQCGYYINKAGFGPNGDFFTAPMTHPIFGSLIANQAMLMLLQLFR
;
A
#
# COMPACT_ATOMS: atom_id res chain seq x y z
N MET A 1 25.41 16.72 22.16
CA MET A 1 25.48 15.40 21.50
C MET A 1 24.28 15.28 20.59
N ILE A 2 24.45 15.40 19.28
CA ILE A 2 23.33 15.37 18.32
C ILE A 2 22.99 13.89 18.09
N HIS A 3 21.81 13.45 18.52
CA HIS A 3 21.30 12.12 18.22
C HIS A 3 21.18 12.01 16.69
N LYS A 4 21.96 11.12 16.06
CA LYS A 4 21.72 10.78 14.65
C LYS A 4 20.32 10.16 14.56
N PRO A 5 19.46 10.59 13.62
CA PRO A 5 18.16 9.98 13.43
C PRO A 5 18.35 8.49 13.09
N GLN A 6 17.63 7.62 13.80
CA GLN A 6 17.56 6.21 13.48
C GLN A 6 16.58 6.04 12.32
N TYR A 7 17.11 5.88 11.11
CA TYR A 7 16.30 5.69 9.91
C TYR A 7 15.65 4.31 9.87
N SER A 8 14.53 4.21 9.18
CA SER A 8 13.94 2.91 8.84
C SER A 8 14.86 2.14 7.89
N LEU A 9 14.70 0.81 7.83
CA LEU A 9 15.45 -0.03 6.89
C LEU A 9 15.23 0.41 5.43
N VAL A 10 13.97 0.72 5.07
CA VAL A 10 13.60 1.16 3.71
C VAL A 10 14.24 2.51 3.36
N GLU A 11 14.30 3.44 4.31
CA GLU A 11 14.96 4.72 4.08
C GLU A 11 16.47 4.56 3.82
N THR A 12 17.11 3.67 4.59
CA THR A 12 18.54 3.40 4.42
C THR A 12 18.83 2.89 3.01
N GLU A 13 18.01 1.95 2.52
CA GLU A 13 18.16 1.36 1.19
C GLU A 13 17.91 2.36 0.05
N ILE A 14 16.83 3.16 0.15
CA ILE A 14 16.54 4.23 -0.82
C ILE A 14 17.71 5.21 -0.91
N ARG A 15 18.31 5.59 0.23
CA ARG A 15 19.47 6.48 0.25
C ARG A 15 20.68 5.87 -0.44
N GLU A 16 20.95 4.58 -0.24
CA GLU A 16 22.07 3.90 -0.91
C GLU A 16 21.85 3.79 -2.43
N ILE A 17 20.63 3.47 -2.87
CA ILE A 17 20.27 3.45 -4.30
C ILE A 17 20.54 4.83 -4.94
N ILE A 18 20.10 5.91 -4.29
CA ILE A 18 20.28 7.27 -4.81
C ILE A 18 21.76 7.68 -4.83
N LYS A 19 22.54 7.29 -3.81
CA LYS A 19 23.98 7.56 -3.79
C LYS A 19 24.72 6.85 -4.92
N GLN A 20 24.34 5.62 -5.26
CA GLN A 20 25.03 4.80 -6.25
C GLN A 20 24.60 5.14 -7.68
N ASN A 21 23.30 5.35 -7.91
CA ASN A 21 22.71 5.45 -9.25
C ASN A 21 22.24 6.86 -9.60
N GLY A 22 22.35 7.81 -8.67
CA GLY A 22 21.79 9.15 -8.81
C GLY A 22 20.29 9.21 -8.46
N PRO A 23 19.64 10.35 -8.71
CA PRO A 23 18.22 10.54 -8.37
C PRO A 23 17.32 9.49 -9.02
N ILE A 24 16.36 8.98 -8.25
CA ILE A 24 15.32 8.07 -8.74
C ILE A 24 14.02 8.82 -9.01
N SER A 25 13.15 8.24 -9.85
CA SER A 25 11.80 8.77 -10.05
C SER A 25 10.98 8.63 -8.78
N PHE A 26 9.96 9.48 -8.63
CA PHE A 26 9.02 9.35 -7.53
C PHE A 26 8.29 8.00 -7.54
N ALA A 27 8.03 7.43 -8.72
CA ALA A 27 7.41 6.11 -8.84
C ALA A 27 8.29 5.02 -8.20
N HIS A 28 9.60 5.04 -8.47
CA HIS A 28 10.54 4.07 -7.88
C HIS A 28 10.69 4.27 -6.36
N PHE A 29 10.72 5.54 -5.90
CA PHE A 29 10.67 5.82 -4.47
C PHE A 29 9.41 5.22 -3.80
N MET A 30 8.24 5.44 -4.39
CA MET A 30 6.97 4.92 -3.88
C MET A 30 6.93 3.39 -3.89
N GLU A 31 7.48 2.76 -4.93
CA GLU A 31 7.59 1.30 -5.02
C GLU A 31 8.36 0.73 -3.83
N LEU A 32 9.52 1.29 -3.51
CA LEU A 32 10.32 0.88 -2.36
C LEU A 32 9.60 1.19 -1.04
N ALA A 33 9.14 2.42 -0.85
CA ALA A 33 8.49 2.83 0.39
C ALA A 33 7.24 1.98 0.73
N LEU A 34 6.45 1.62 -0.29
CA LEU A 34 5.20 0.90 -0.12
C LEU A 34 5.36 -0.62 -0.13
N TYR A 35 6.22 -1.16 -0.99
CA TYR A 35 6.21 -2.58 -1.35
C TYR A 35 7.54 -3.30 -1.12
N HIS A 36 8.56 -2.65 -0.55
CA HIS A 36 9.82 -3.30 -0.25
C HIS A 36 9.61 -4.60 0.57
N PRO A 37 10.18 -5.76 0.16
CA PRO A 37 9.77 -7.08 0.64
C PRO A 37 9.93 -7.31 2.15
N GLN A 38 10.84 -6.61 2.84
CA GLN A 38 10.99 -6.73 4.30
C GLN A 38 10.45 -5.54 5.10
N CYS A 39 10.33 -4.35 4.49
CA CYS A 39 10.09 -3.11 5.24
C CYS A 39 9.17 -2.10 4.54
N GLY A 40 8.55 -2.50 3.43
CA GLY A 40 7.52 -1.71 2.77
C GLY A 40 6.29 -1.57 3.65
N TYR A 41 5.63 -0.42 3.56
CA TYR A 41 4.43 -0.10 4.33
C TYR A 41 3.37 -1.22 4.29
N TYR A 42 3.13 -1.82 3.11
CA TYR A 42 2.09 -2.85 2.94
C TYR A 42 2.53 -4.27 3.37
N ILE A 43 3.80 -4.50 3.73
CA ILE A 43 4.29 -5.82 4.16
C ILE A 43 3.93 -6.13 5.63
N ASN A 44 4.03 -5.15 6.53
CA ASN A 44 3.94 -5.39 7.99
C ASN A 44 2.51 -5.30 8.57
N LYS A 45 1.52 -5.87 7.87
CA LYS A 45 0.08 -5.61 8.08
C LYS A 45 -0.22 -4.13 7.88
N ALA A 46 -0.45 -3.80 6.62
CA ALA A 46 -1.14 -2.59 6.20
C ALA A 46 -2.26 -2.25 7.19
N GLY A 47 -2.16 -1.08 7.81
CA GLY A 47 -3.08 -0.61 8.82
C GLY A 47 -4.47 -0.37 8.22
N PHE A 48 -5.25 -1.43 8.10
CA PHE A 48 -6.67 -1.36 7.77
C PHE A 48 -7.49 -1.52 9.04
N GLY A 49 -8.43 -0.60 9.26
CA GLY A 49 -9.41 -0.69 10.34
C GLY A 49 -9.05 0.09 11.60
N PRO A 50 -9.65 -0.26 12.75
CA PRO A 50 -9.55 0.54 13.98
C PRO A 50 -8.11 0.76 14.49
N ASN A 51 -7.21 -0.17 14.17
CA ASN A 51 -5.79 -0.10 14.54
C ASN A 51 -4.89 0.27 13.34
N GLY A 52 -5.50 0.74 12.27
CA GLY A 52 -4.86 1.08 11.01
C GLY A 52 -4.84 2.58 10.75
N ASP A 53 -4.08 2.99 9.75
CA ASP A 53 -3.99 4.40 9.37
C ASP A 53 -5.23 4.87 8.62
N PHE A 54 -5.95 3.95 7.96
CA PHE A 54 -7.11 4.28 7.12
C PHE A 54 -8.25 3.26 7.23
N PHE A 55 -9.47 3.76 7.11
CA PHE A 55 -10.65 2.96 6.84
C PHE A 55 -10.90 2.85 5.33
N THR A 56 -11.41 1.70 4.89
CA THR A 56 -11.87 1.50 3.51
C THR A 56 -13.37 1.21 3.48
N ALA A 57 -14.01 1.39 2.33
CA ALA A 57 -15.46 1.21 2.18
C ALA A 57 -15.99 -0.18 2.62
N PRO A 58 -15.29 -1.31 2.38
CA PRO A 58 -15.71 -2.61 2.93
C PRO A 58 -15.82 -2.64 4.46
N MET A 59 -15.12 -1.74 5.17
CA MET A 59 -15.07 -1.72 6.63
C MET A 59 -16.17 -0.87 7.27
N THR A 60 -16.88 -0.06 6.49
CA THR A 60 -17.91 0.85 7.03
C THR A 60 -19.26 0.15 7.20
N HIS A 61 -19.67 -0.68 6.23
CA HIS A 61 -20.92 -1.42 6.30
C HIS A 61 -20.94 -2.60 5.30
N PRO A 62 -21.53 -3.78 5.64
CA PRO A 62 -21.62 -4.94 4.74
C PRO A 62 -22.29 -4.69 3.38
N ILE A 63 -23.09 -3.62 3.29
CA ILE A 63 -23.82 -3.25 2.05
C ILE A 63 -22.88 -2.96 0.89
N PHE A 64 -21.66 -2.47 1.15
CA PHE A 64 -20.68 -2.24 0.10
C PHE A 64 -20.37 -3.53 -0.67
N GLY A 65 -20.11 -4.63 0.06
CA GLY A 65 -19.87 -5.94 -0.54
C GLY A 65 -21.11 -6.47 -1.29
N SER A 66 -22.29 -6.33 -0.71
CA SER A 66 -23.55 -6.78 -1.33
C SER A 66 -23.82 -6.09 -2.67
N LEU A 67 -23.58 -4.78 -2.76
CA LEU A 67 -23.79 -4.02 -4.00
C LEU A 67 -22.79 -4.39 -5.10
N ILE A 68 -21.51 -4.58 -4.75
CA ILE A 68 -20.49 -5.05 -5.70
C ILE A 68 -20.82 -6.46 -6.21
N ALA A 69 -21.23 -7.36 -5.32
CA ALA A 69 -21.63 -8.72 -5.69
C ALA A 69 -22.84 -8.73 -6.65
N ASN A 70 -23.86 -7.91 -6.36
CA ASN A 70 -25.02 -7.78 -7.23
C ASN A 70 -24.62 -7.26 -8.63
N GLN A 71 -23.76 -6.24 -8.70
CA GLN A 71 -23.30 -5.70 -9.98
C GLN A 71 -22.46 -6.72 -10.77
N ALA A 72 -21.58 -7.48 -10.10
CA ALA A 72 -20.79 -8.53 -10.72
C ALA A 72 -21.69 -9.66 -11.28
N MET A 73 -22.73 -10.04 -10.55
CA MET A 73 -23.72 -11.01 -11.01
C MET A 73 -24.48 -10.51 -12.25
N LEU A 74 -24.91 -9.25 -12.27
CA LEU A 74 -25.57 -8.66 -13.44
C LEU A 74 -24.64 -8.64 -14.66
N MET A 75 -23.37 -8.28 -14.49
CA MET A 75 -22.36 -8.33 -15.56
C MET A 75 -22.20 -9.76 -16.09
N LEU A 76 -22.11 -10.75 -15.21
CA LEU A 76 -21.97 -12.15 -15.59
C LEU A 76 -23.17 -12.62 -16.42
N LEU A 77 -24.40 -12.26 -16.02
CA LEU A 77 -25.62 -12.61 -16.77
C LEU A 77 -25.67 -11.95 -18.16
N GLN A 78 -25.07 -10.78 -18.34
CA GLN A 78 -25.00 -10.10 -19.64
C GLN A 78 -24.03 -10.78 -20.61
N LEU A 79 -23.01 -11.49 -20.11
CA LEU A 79 -22.04 -12.21 -20.96
C LEU A 79 -22.63 -13.48 -21.59
N PHE A 80 -23.74 -13.99 -21.06
CA PHE A 80 -24.43 -15.19 -21.56
C PHE A 80 -25.72 -14.88 -22.33
N ARG A 81 -25.92 -13.62 -22.75
CA ARG A 81 -26.98 -13.17 -23.65
C ARG A 81 -26.44 -12.97 -25.06
#